data_AF-A0A4S3JX13-F1
#
_entry.id   AF-A0A4S3JX13-F1
#
_cell.length_a   1.000
_cell.length_b   1.000
_cell.length_c   1.000
_cell.angle_alpha   90.00
_cell.angle_beta   90.00
_cell.angle_gamma   90.00
#
_symmetry.space_group_name_H-M   'P 1'
#
loop_
_entity.id
_entity.type
_entity.pdbx_description
1 polymer ?
#
loop_
_entity_poly.entity_id
_entity_poly.type
_entity_poly.pdbx_seq_one_letter_code
_entity_poly.pdbx_strand_id
1 'polypeptide(L)'
;MYLEAGRNGKQPTGQNEWGDWCNVKGTGFGARPTTDTGDELVDAFVRVKSSEESDGTSDTSAKRYDAHCGLGSTLQPAPEAGIWLQSYLEQQVDSANPPL
;
A
#
# COMPACT_ATOMS: atom_id res chain seq x y z
N MET A 1 10.34 -10.30 15.55
CA MET A 1 9.92 -9.07 14.82
C MET A 1 8.66 -9.32 13.99
N TYR A 2 7.72 -8.38 13.91
CA TYR A 2 6.58 -8.44 12.98
C TYR A 2 6.87 -7.63 11.71
N LEU A 3 6.64 -8.21 10.53
CA LEU A 3 6.88 -7.55 9.25
C LEU A 3 5.58 -7.33 8.46
N GLU A 4 5.38 -6.09 7.99
CA GLU A 4 4.22 -5.71 7.19
C GLU A 4 4.34 -6.23 5.75
N ALA A 5 3.38 -7.06 5.34
CA ALA A 5 3.33 -7.68 4.01
C ALA A 5 1.99 -7.40 3.29
N GLY A 6 1.22 -6.40 3.73
CA GLY A 6 -0.07 -6.05 3.14
C GLY A 6 0.02 -5.56 1.69
N ARG A 7 1.06 -4.78 1.36
CA ARG A 7 1.17 -4.06 0.07
C ARG A 7 2.47 -4.32 -0.70
N ASN A 8 3.17 -5.41 -0.39
CA ASN A 8 4.51 -5.70 -0.93
C ASN A 8 4.56 -6.82 -1.98
N GLY A 9 3.42 -7.33 -2.48
CA GLY A 9 3.37 -8.49 -3.38
C GLY A 9 4.01 -8.26 -4.75
N LYS A 10 4.03 -7.02 -5.22
CA LYS A 10 4.64 -6.64 -6.49
C LYS A 10 5.91 -5.82 -6.25
N GLN A 11 7.03 -6.34 -6.77
CA GLN A 11 8.34 -5.72 -6.73
C GLN A 11 8.99 -5.76 -8.14
N PRO A 12 9.67 -4.69 -8.60
CA PRO A 12 9.65 -3.36 -8.00
C PRO A 12 8.23 -2.74 -8.03
N THR A 13 7.98 -1.80 -7.12
CA THR A 13 6.75 -1.01 -7.08
C THR A 13 6.76 0.07 -8.17
N GLY A 14 5.69 0.86 -8.27
CA GLY A 14 5.64 2.06 -9.12
C GLY A 14 6.16 3.35 -8.45
N GLN A 15 6.93 3.23 -7.36
CA GLN A 15 7.59 4.37 -6.73
C GLN A 15 8.67 4.92 -7.67
N ASN A 16 8.82 6.25 -7.70
CA ASN A 16 9.96 6.87 -8.36
C ASN A 16 11.12 7.00 -7.38
N GLU A 17 10.79 7.35 -6.14
CA GLU A 17 11.73 7.45 -5.02
C GLU A 17 11.25 6.57 -3.87
N TRP A 18 12.18 6.03 -3.08
CA TRP A 18 11.81 5.13 -1.98
C TRP A 18 10.96 5.82 -0.89
N GLY A 19 11.04 7.15 -0.81
CA GLY A 19 10.21 7.99 0.06
C GLY A 19 8.78 8.22 -0.44
N ASP A 20 8.40 7.76 -1.62
CA ASP A 20 7.03 7.89 -2.15
C ASP A 20 6.10 6.90 -1.42
N TRP A 21 5.44 7.33 -0.34
CA TRP A 21 4.70 6.42 0.54
C TRP A 21 3.18 6.40 0.33
N CYS A 22 2.59 7.43 -0.30
CA CYS A 22 1.15 7.61 -0.34
C CYS A 22 0.51 6.94 -1.56
N ASN A 23 -0.47 6.04 -1.36
CA ASN A 23 -1.31 5.46 -2.42
C ASN A 23 -0.51 5.02 -3.66
N VAL A 24 0.62 4.35 -3.44
CA VAL A 24 1.62 4.04 -4.46
C VAL A 24 1.06 3.18 -5.60
N LYS A 25 1.29 3.59 -6.85
CA LYS A 25 0.92 2.81 -8.03
C LYS A 25 1.74 1.52 -8.15
N GLY A 26 1.15 0.52 -8.79
CA GLY A 26 1.87 -0.71 -9.14
C GLY A 26 2.31 -1.54 -7.94
N THR A 27 1.61 -1.44 -6.82
CA THR A 27 1.73 -2.35 -5.66
C THR A 27 0.70 -3.48 -5.74
N GLY A 28 0.84 -4.49 -4.90
CA GLY A 28 -0.03 -5.67 -4.88
C GLY A 28 -0.13 -6.28 -3.49
N PHE A 29 -1.20 -7.05 -3.21
CA PHE A 29 -1.27 -7.82 -1.97
C PHE A 29 -0.10 -8.78 -1.86
N GLY A 30 0.60 -8.75 -0.72
CA GLY A 30 1.73 -9.64 -0.47
C GLY A 30 1.36 -10.90 0.29
N ALA A 31 2.36 -11.45 0.98
CA ALA A 31 2.23 -12.65 1.79
C ALA A 31 1.00 -12.59 2.71
N ARG A 32 0.32 -13.73 2.86
CA ARG A 32 -0.78 -13.86 3.82
C ARG A 32 -0.19 -13.86 5.24
N PRO A 33 -0.91 -13.34 6.25
CA PRO A 33 -0.43 -13.41 7.62
C PRO A 33 -0.07 -14.83 8.04
N THR A 34 1.13 -15.02 8.58
CA THR A 34 1.64 -16.33 8.98
C THR A 34 2.79 -16.18 9.97
N THR A 35 2.96 -17.16 10.86
CA THR A 35 4.14 -17.32 11.73
C THR A 35 5.20 -18.24 11.09
N ASP A 36 4.88 -18.89 9.97
CA ASP A 36 5.84 -19.67 9.19
C ASP A 36 6.63 -18.74 8.26
N THR A 37 7.64 -18.08 8.82
CA THR A 37 8.41 -17.01 8.17
C THR A 37 9.73 -17.50 7.59
N GLY A 38 10.24 -18.64 8.08
CA GLY A 38 11.54 -19.19 7.72
C GLY A 38 12.75 -18.43 8.29
N ASP A 39 12.53 -17.45 9.17
CA ASP A 39 13.59 -16.61 9.75
C ASP A 39 13.43 -16.52 11.28
N GLU A 40 14.50 -16.87 12.01
CA GLU A 40 14.51 -16.89 13.49
C GLU A 40 14.28 -15.52 14.15
N LEU A 41 14.46 -14.43 13.41
CA LEU A 41 14.25 -13.06 13.89
C LEU A 41 12.87 -12.50 13.54
N VAL A 42 12.12 -13.18 12.66
CA VAL A 42 10.80 -12.73 12.19
C VAL A 42 9.71 -13.63 12.77
N ASP A 43 8.93 -13.08 13.71
CA ASP A 43 7.88 -13.82 14.42
C ASP A 43 6.67 -14.07 13.52
N ALA A 44 6.33 -13.10 12.66
CA ALA A 44 5.25 -13.24 11.70
C ALA A 44 5.30 -12.21 10.56
N PHE A 45 4.75 -12.60 9.40
CA PHE A 45 4.24 -11.66 8.42
C PHE A 45 2.82 -11.23 8.81
N VAL A 46 2.53 -9.94 8.70
CA VAL A 46 1.25 -9.34 9.11
C VAL A 46 0.71 -8.39 8.03
N ARG A 47 -0.57 -8.01 8.15
CA ARG A 47 -1.24 -6.98 7.35
C ARG A 47 -1.87 -5.95 8.29
N VAL A 48 -1.06 -4.99 8.68
CA VAL A 48 -1.36 -3.87 9.58
C VAL A 48 -2.03 -2.75 8.80
N LYS A 49 -1.54 -2.39 7.61
CA LYS A 49 -2.17 -1.38 6.77
C LYS A 49 -3.17 -2.04 5.83
N SER A 50 -4.45 -1.77 6.09
CA SER A 50 -5.55 -2.06 5.19
C SER A 50 -5.31 -1.47 3.80
N SER A 51 -5.43 -2.31 2.78
CA SER A 51 -5.17 -1.96 1.37
C SER A 51 -6.37 -1.30 0.70
N GLU A 52 -7.51 -1.32 1.34
CA GLU A 52 -8.74 -0.68 0.92
C GLU A 52 -8.80 0.78 1.37
N GLU A 53 -7.98 1.19 2.33
CA GLU A 53 -8.02 2.53 2.93
C GLU A 53 -6.94 3.45 2.34
N SER A 54 -7.36 4.62 1.85
CA SER A 54 -6.45 5.67 1.37
C SER A 54 -5.42 6.06 2.42
N ASP A 55 -4.20 6.33 1.97
CA ASP A 55 -3.14 6.93 2.79
C ASP A 55 -3.33 8.45 2.97
N GLY A 56 -4.05 9.11 2.05
CA GLY A 56 -4.25 10.56 2.04
C GLY A 56 -4.88 11.08 0.75
N THR A 57 -5.46 12.27 0.83
CA THR A 57 -6.18 12.89 -0.30
C THR A 57 -5.22 13.45 -1.35
N SER A 58 -5.58 13.33 -2.62
CA SER A 58 -4.88 13.99 -3.74
C SER A 58 -5.42 15.38 -4.05
N ASP A 59 -6.46 15.84 -3.34
CA ASP A 59 -7.02 17.19 -3.50
C ASP A 59 -6.12 18.23 -2.82
N THR A 60 -5.44 19.05 -3.62
CA THR A 60 -4.50 20.09 -3.16
C THR A 60 -5.18 21.23 -2.40
N SER A 61 -6.51 21.34 -2.47
CA SER A 61 -7.29 22.32 -1.70
C SER A 61 -7.74 21.80 -0.33
N ALA A 62 -7.58 20.49 -0.07
CA ALA A 62 -8.02 19.89 1.18
C ALA A 62 -7.16 20.34 2.37
N LYS A 63 -7.81 20.54 3.52
CA LYS A 63 -7.15 21.03 4.76
C LYS A 63 -6.01 20.12 5.24
N ARG A 64 -6.09 18.82 4.95
CA ARG A 64 -5.11 17.79 5.37
C ARG A 64 -4.31 17.22 4.21
N TYR A 65 -4.22 17.97 3.11
CA TYR A 65 -3.42 17.57 1.95
C TYR A 65 -1.94 17.37 2.34
N ASP A 66 -1.37 16.25 1.90
CA ASP A 66 0.07 15.97 1.96
C ASP A 66 0.63 15.92 0.53
N ALA A 67 1.77 16.60 0.31
CA ALA A 67 2.39 16.69 -1.00
C ALA A 67 2.77 15.32 -1.59
N HIS A 68 3.07 14.32 -0.76
CA HIS A 68 3.39 12.96 -1.24
C HIS A 68 2.19 12.32 -1.95
N CYS A 69 0.96 12.65 -1.57
CA CYS A 69 -0.25 12.12 -2.18
C CYS A 69 -0.58 12.74 -3.55
N GLY A 70 0.10 13.82 -3.93
CA GLY A 70 0.00 14.44 -5.25
C GLY A 70 1.10 14.05 -6.25
N LEU A 71 2.04 13.17 -5.87
CA LEU A 71 3.15 12.77 -6.76
C LEU A 71 2.68 11.91 -7.95
N GLY A 72 3.44 11.90 -9.03
CA GLY A 72 3.10 11.10 -10.22
C GLY A 72 3.06 9.58 -9.97
N SER A 73 3.79 9.10 -8.96
CA SER A 73 3.83 7.71 -8.50
C SER A 73 2.59 7.30 -7.68
N THR A 74 1.67 8.21 -7.37
CA THR A 74 0.47 7.92 -6.55
C THR A 74 -0.79 7.77 -7.39
N LEU A 75 -1.71 6.93 -6.93
CA LEU A 75 -3.05 6.78 -7.49
C LEU A 75 -3.89 8.03 -7.18
N GLN A 76 -4.50 8.60 -8.22
CA GLN A 76 -5.30 9.81 -8.17
C GLN A 76 -6.54 9.64 -9.08
N PRO A 77 -7.71 10.17 -8.71
CA PRO A 77 -7.98 10.88 -7.47
C PRO A 77 -8.03 9.93 -6.25
N ALA A 78 -7.58 10.41 -5.08
CA ALA A 78 -7.64 9.69 -3.81
C ALA A 78 -8.42 10.49 -2.76
N PRO A 79 -9.26 9.83 -1.93
CA PRO A 79 -9.99 10.48 -0.85
C PRO A 79 -9.09 10.70 0.38
N GLU A 80 -9.64 11.35 1.40
CA GLU A 80 -9.01 11.53 2.70
C GLU A 80 -8.44 10.22 3.29
N ALA A 81 -7.39 10.34 4.10
CA ALA A 81 -6.76 9.21 4.75
C ALA A 81 -7.76 8.38 5.58
N GLY A 82 -7.65 7.05 5.51
CA GLY A 82 -8.54 6.10 6.18
C GLY A 82 -9.88 5.88 5.48
N ILE A 83 -10.19 6.62 4.40
CA ILE A 83 -11.42 6.41 3.62
C ILE A 83 -11.18 5.35 2.54
N TRP A 84 -12.20 4.55 2.27
CA TRP A 84 -12.19 3.53 1.23
C TRP A 84 -11.79 4.10 -0.15
N LEU A 85 -10.77 3.52 -0.75
CA LEU A 85 -10.26 3.84 -2.08
C LEU A 85 -10.34 2.60 -2.97
N GLN A 86 -11.49 2.44 -3.64
CA GLN A 86 -11.83 1.27 -4.44
C GLN A 86 -10.79 0.94 -5.53
N SER A 87 -10.31 1.96 -6.26
CA SER A 87 -9.32 1.76 -7.33
C SER A 87 -7.97 1.27 -6.82
N TYR A 88 -7.61 1.64 -5.58
CA TYR A 88 -6.40 1.14 -4.94
C TYR A 88 -6.59 -0.32 -4.51
N LEU A 89 -7.75 -0.69 -3.96
CA LEU A 89 -8.06 -2.09 -3.68
C LEU A 89 -8.01 -2.96 -4.95
N GLU A 90 -8.60 -2.50 -6.05
CA GLU A 90 -8.56 -3.21 -7.35
C GLU A 90 -7.12 -3.44 -7.82
N GLN A 91 -6.26 -2.42 -7.78
CA GLN A 91 -4.84 -2.57 -8.07
C GLN A 91 -4.19 -3.66 -7.19
N GLN A 92 -4.50 -3.67 -5.90
CA GLN A 92 -3.92 -4.60 -4.94
C GLN A 92 -4.31 -6.05 -5.24
N VAL A 93 -5.56 -6.27 -5.68
CA VAL A 93 -6.09 -7.56 -6.12
C VAL A 93 -5.42 -8.00 -7.42
N ASP A 94 -5.35 -7.12 -8.43
CA ASP A 94 -4.84 -7.44 -9.76
C ASP A 94 -3.35 -7.83 -9.74
N SER A 95 -2.58 -7.25 -8.83
CA SER A 95 -1.14 -7.52 -8.68
C SER A 95 -0.81 -8.38 -7.45
N ALA A 96 -1.79 -9.08 -6.89
CA ALA A 96 -1.59 -9.93 -5.71
C ALA A 96 -0.57 -11.05 -5.96
N ASN A 97 0.34 -11.24 -5.02
CA ASN A 97 1.35 -12.28 -5.04
C ASN A 97 1.66 -12.79 -3.61
N PRO A 98 1.29 -14.03 -3.25
CA PRO A 98 0.60 -15.01 -4.11
C PRO A 98 -0.77 -14.51 -4.59
N PRO A 99 -1.24 -14.95 -5.77
CA PRO A 99 -2.57 -14.59 -6.26
C PRO A 99 -3.66 -15.03 -5.28
N LEU A 100 -4.79 -14.33 -5.30
CA LEU A 100 -5.88 -14.47 -4.32
C LEU A 100 -6.64 -15.79 -4.43
#